data_AF-A0A7X7AUS7-F1
#
_entry.id   AF-A0A7X7AUS7-F1
#
_cell.length_a   1.000
_cell.length_b   1.000
_cell.length_c   1.000
_cell.angle_alpha   90.00
_cell.angle_beta   90.00
_cell.angle_gamma   90.00
#
_symmetry.space_group_name_H-M   'P 1'
#
loop_
_entity.id
_entity.type
_entity.pdbx_description
1 polymer ?
#
loop_
_entity_poly.entity_id
_entity_poly.type
_entity_poly.pdbx_seq_one_letter_code
_entity_poly.pdbx_strand_id
1 'polypeptide(L)'
;FLQFMAQEVNKLKEPFLTSVFTLSSHHPYRIPSEYQGVFPKGDIPIHEGVGYSDNALRNFFATASQQDWFDNTLFVITGDHAVDGHLAEYKTAQGAFSIPVIFYAPDSDLVGLDDTTVVQQTDIMPTVLSMLGVEDKFIAFGNNMFDPADQHFAYNFFNGAHQLFEGEWLLQYMNDRSIALYNLNIDRMMKNNVLEKHPNIQQTMERRIKALIQQYNNRLIDNEMAP
;
A
#
# COMPACT_ATOMS: atom_id res chain seq x y z
N PHE A 1 15.32 -7.26 -15.65
CA PHE A 1 15.95 -6.36 -14.66
C PHE A 1 16.08 -7.01 -13.27
N LEU A 2 15.04 -7.65 -12.73
CA LEU A 2 15.14 -8.32 -11.41
C LEU A 2 16.28 -9.36 -11.32
N GLN A 3 16.59 -10.06 -12.40
CA GLN A 3 17.76 -10.95 -12.45
C GLN A 3 19.10 -10.21 -12.27
N PHE A 4 19.22 -9.01 -12.83
CA PHE A 4 20.38 -8.15 -12.59
C PHE A 4 20.42 -7.72 -11.12
N MET A 5 19.27 -7.33 -10.55
CA MET A 5 19.18 -6.98 -9.13
C MET A 5 19.68 -8.11 -8.23
N ALA A 6 19.23 -9.35 -8.44
CA ALA A 6 19.68 -10.51 -7.65
C ALA A 6 21.21 -10.68 -7.65
N GLN A 7 21.87 -10.38 -8.78
CA GLN A 7 23.33 -10.43 -8.90
C GLN A 7 24.03 -9.23 -8.25
N GLU A 8 23.42 -8.05 -8.26
CA GLU A 8 24.01 -6.87 -7.62
C GLU A 8 23.91 -6.91 -6.10
N VAL A 9 22.85 -7.52 -5.52
CA VAL A 9 22.74 -7.70 -4.06
C VAL A 9 23.96 -8.41 -3.49
N ASN A 10 24.50 -9.42 -4.19
CA ASN A 10 25.68 -10.18 -3.78
C ASN A 10 26.95 -9.32 -3.56
N LYS A 11 26.95 -8.08 -4.06
CA LYS A 11 28.09 -7.15 -3.93
C LYS A 11 27.91 -6.16 -2.79
N LEU A 12 26.73 -6.13 -2.17
CA LEU A 12 26.45 -5.22 -1.07
C LEU A 12 27.08 -5.75 0.22
N LYS A 13 27.52 -4.83 1.07
CA LYS A 13 27.96 -5.18 2.42
C LYS A 13 26.74 -5.37 3.30
N GLU A 14 26.68 -6.48 4.01
CA GLU A 14 25.62 -6.75 5.00
C GLU A 14 25.84 -5.98 6.32
N PRO A 15 24.76 -5.54 7.02
CA PRO A 15 23.37 -5.58 6.55
C PRO A 15 23.12 -4.53 5.45
N PHE A 16 22.18 -4.82 4.55
CA PHE A 16 21.85 -3.91 3.44
C PHE A 16 20.36 -3.54 3.43
N LEU A 17 20.08 -2.39 2.81
CA LEU A 17 18.76 -2.00 2.34
C LEU A 17 18.91 -1.67 0.85
N THR A 18 18.05 -2.26 0.02
CA THR A 18 18.01 -1.98 -1.41
C THR A 18 16.57 -1.99 -1.91
N SER A 19 16.32 -1.26 -2.99
CA SER A 19 15.01 -1.16 -3.62
C SER A 19 15.14 -1.29 -5.13
N VAL A 20 14.17 -1.96 -5.75
CA VAL A 20 14.07 -2.07 -7.21
C VAL A 20 12.70 -1.60 -7.66
N PHE A 21 12.68 -0.72 -8.66
CA PHE A 21 11.46 -0.23 -9.26
C PHE A 21 11.24 -0.90 -10.61
N THR A 22 10.08 -1.54 -10.78
CA THR A 22 9.69 -2.21 -12.03
C THR A 22 8.65 -1.40 -12.79
N LEU A 23 8.68 -1.42 -14.12
CA LEU A 23 7.85 -0.53 -14.97
C LEU A 23 6.98 -1.24 -16.01
N SER A 24 7.10 -2.56 -16.20
CA SER A 24 6.41 -3.26 -17.30
C SER A 24 4.88 -3.30 -17.15
N SER A 25 4.37 -3.08 -15.94
CA SER A 25 2.95 -2.91 -15.63
C SER A 25 2.44 -1.47 -15.75
N HIS A 26 3.28 -0.50 -16.15
CA HIS A 26 2.85 0.87 -16.45
C HIS A 26 2.55 1.03 -17.95
N HIS A 27 1.59 1.88 -18.30
CA HIS A 27 1.25 2.17 -19.70
C HIS A 27 2.50 2.66 -20.48
N PRO A 28 2.77 2.18 -21.72
CA PRO A 28 1.92 1.37 -22.60
C PRO A 28 2.10 -0.16 -22.45
N TYR A 29 2.38 -0.65 -21.24
CA TYR A 29 2.44 -2.06 -20.87
C TYR A 29 3.43 -2.87 -21.73
N ARG A 30 4.61 -2.29 -21.95
CA ARG A 30 5.65 -2.91 -22.78
C ARG A 30 6.35 -4.03 -22.00
N ILE A 31 6.27 -5.23 -22.57
CA ILE A 31 7.06 -6.39 -22.18
C ILE A 31 8.06 -6.75 -23.28
N PRO A 32 9.18 -7.43 -22.95
CA PRO A 32 10.16 -7.85 -23.95
C PRO A 32 9.53 -8.72 -25.05
N SER A 33 10.04 -8.62 -26.26
CA SER A 33 9.46 -9.26 -27.46
C SER A 33 9.26 -10.77 -27.33
N GLU A 34 10.19 -11.44 -26.66
CA GLU A 34 10.18 -12.88 -26.41
C GLU A 34 9.08 -13.33 -25.44
N TYR A 35 8.48 -12.40 -24.69
CA TYR A 35 7.37 -12.66 -23.77
C TYR A 35 6.01 -12.21 -24.32
N GLN A 36 5.98 -11.58 -25.50
CA GLN A 36 4.72 -11.15 -26.12
C GLN A 36 3.87 -12.36 -26.50
N GLY A 37 2.62 -12.39 -26.02
CA GLY A 37 1.68 -13.48 -26.23
C GLY A 37 1.94 -14.71 -25.37
N VAL A 38 2.93 -14.69 -24.47
CA VAL A 38 3.23 -15.83 -23.57
C VAL A 38 2.27 -15.89 -22.39
N PHE A 39 1.87 -14.73 -21.86
CA PHE A 39 0.98 -14.63 -20.72
C PHE A 39 -0.46 -14.32 -21.16
N PRO A 40 -1.48 -14.70 -20.37
CA PRO A 40 -2.86 -14.36 -20.66
C PRO A 40 -3.05 -12.84 -20.78
N LYS A 41 -3.67 -12.40 -21.88
CA LYS A 41 -4.00 -10.98 -22.08
C LYS A 41 -5.10 -10.48 -21.13
N GLY A 42 -5.92 -11.39 -20.60
CA GLY A 42 -7.03 -11.10 -19.71
C GLY A 42 -8.00 -10.04 -20.25
N ASP A 43 -8.71 -9.36 -19.36
CA ASP A 43 -9.78 -8.43 -19.70
C ASP A 43 -9.36 -6.96 -19.90
N ILE A 44 -8.18 -6.56 -19.37
CA ILE A 44 -7.67 -5.20 -19.50
C ILE A 44 -6.18 -5.21 -19.89
N PRO A 45 -5.68 -4.17 -20.59
CA PRO A 45 -4.35 -4.19 -21.22
C PRO A 45 -3.16 -4.48 -20.29
N ILE A 46 -3.29 -4.20 -19.00
CA ILE A 46 -2.23 -4.43 -18.00
C ILE A 46 -2.00 -5.91 -17.67
N HIS A 47 -2.99 -6.79 -17.86
CA HIS A 47 -2.93 -8.16 -17.35
C HIS A 47 -1.76 -8.98 -17.91
N GLU A 48 -1.42 -8.81 -19.19
CA GLU A 48 -0.25 -9.47 -19.79
C GLU A 48 1.05 -8.98 -19.13
N GLY A 49 1.15 -7.67 -18.86
CA GLY A 49 2.28 -7.06 -18.15
C GLY A 49 2.39 -7.52 -16.70
N VAL A 50 1.27 -7.76 -16.02
CA VAL A 50 1.24 -8.36 -14.67
C VAL A 50 1.69 -9.82 -14.72
N GLY A 51 1.25 -10.61 -15.70
CA GLY A 51 1.72 -11.98 -15.90
C GLY A 51 3.24 -12.06 -16.13
N TYR A 52 3.78 -11.11 -16.91
CA TYR A 52 5.23 -10.97 -17.07
C TYR A 52 5.92 -10.60 -15.74
N SER A 53 5.35 -9.69 -14.96
CA SER A 53 5.90 -9.26 -13.68
C SER A 53 5.92 -10.38 -12.65
N ASP A 54 4.86 -11.20 -12.58
CA ASP A 54 4.79 -12.43 -11.78
C ASP A 54 5.89 -13.41 -12.17
N ASN A 55 6.06 -13.67 -13.48
CA ASN A 55 7.13 -14.55 -13.96
C ASN A 55 8.53 -13.99 -13.67
N ALA A 56 8.71 -12.67 -13.76
CA ALA A 56 9.98 -12.03 -13.42
C ALA A 56 10.30 -12.16 -11.92
N LEU A 57 9.29 -12.04 -11.04
CA LEU A 57 9.41 -12.29 -9.60
C LEU A 57 9.72 -13.76 -9.32
N ARG A 58 9.02 -14.69 -9.98
CA ARG A 58 9.32 -16.14 -9.88
C ARG A 58 10.78 -16.43 -10.16
N ASN A 59 11.30 -15.90 -11.27
CA ASN A 59 12.71 -16.08 -11.63
C ASN A 59 13.64 -15.41 -10.60
N PHE A 60 13.29 -14.21 -10.12
CA PHE A 60 14.05 -13.54 -9.07
C PHE A 60 14.17 -14.40 -7.82
N PHE A 61 13.05 -14.93 -7.30
CA PHE A 61 13.05 -15.79 -6.12
C PHE A 61 13.75 -17.13 -6.35
N ALA A 62 13.67 -17.71 -7.56
CA ALA A 62 14.42 -18.91 -7.91
C ALA A 62 15.95 -18.69 -7.87
N THR A 63 16.42 -17.49 -8.19
CA THR A 63 17.84 -17.11 -8.06
C THR A 63 18.20 -16.69 -6.65
N ALA A 64 17.37 -15.86 -6.02
CA ALA A 64 17.58 -15.30 -4.69
C ALA A 64 17.66 -16.42 -3.64
N SER A 65 16.77 -17.42 -3.71
CA SER A 65 16.76 -18.58 -2.80
C SER A 65 18.03 -19.44 -2.81
N GLN A 66 18.97 -19.18 -3.72
CA GLN A 66 20.27 -19.86 -3.77
C GLN A 66 21.41 -18.99 -3.20
N GLN A 67 21.11 -17.78 -2.72
CA GLN A 67 22.12 -16.85 -2.19
C GLN A 67 22.16 -16.89 -0.66
N ASP A 68 23.35 -16.70 -0.09
CA ASP A 68 23.59 -16.79 1.36
C ASP A 68 22.75 -15.78 2.20
N TRP A 69 22.37 -14.65 1.61
CA TRP A 69 21.58 -13.61 2.28
C TRP A 69 20.07 -13.90 2.33
N PHE A 70 19.57 -14.89 1.57
CA PHE A 70 18.14 -15.07 1.33
C PHE A 70 17.33 -15.34 2.61
N ASP A 71 17.77 -16.32 3.40
CA ASP A 71 17.04 -16.77 4.60
C ASP A 71 16.92 -15.65 5.65
N ASN A 72 17.90 -14.73 5.67
CA ASN A 72 17.94 -13.58 6.57
C ASN A 72 17.55 -12.25 5.86
N THR A 73 16.63 -12.29 4.90
CA THR A 73 16.15 -11.09 4.19
C THR A 73 14.63 -10.94 4.31
N LEU A 74 14.19 -9.73 4.68
CA LEU A 74 12.81 -9.30 4.55
C LEU A 74 12.57 -8.70 3.15
N PHE A 75 11.68 -9.31 2.40
CA PHE A 75 11.19 -8.80 1.13
C PHE A 75 9.87 -8.05 1.34
N VAL A 76 9.79 -6.83 0.82
CA VAL A 76 8.55 -6.05 0.76
C VAL A 76 8.21 -5.79 -0.70
N ILE A 77 7.03 -6.25 -1.14
CA ILE A 77 6.55 -6.10 -2.51
C ILE A 77 5.27 -5.28 -2.47
N THR A 78 5.25 -4.17 -3.22
CA THR A 78 4.08 -3.28 -3.27
C THR A 78 4.00 -2.53 -4.60
N GLY A 79 2.85 -1.92 -4.87
CA GLY A 79 2.68 -0.96 -5.96
C GLY A 79 2.99 0.46 -5.52
N ASP A 80 3.32 1.34 -6.46
CA ASP A 80 3.41 2.78 -6.21
C ASP A 80 2.05 3.46 -6.27
N HIS A 81 1.18 2.99 -7.16
CA HIS A 81 -0.21 3.41 -7.27
C HIS A 81 -1.11 2.28 -7.80
N ALA A 82 -2.43 2.42 -7.62
CA ALA A 82 -3.39 1.53 -8.27
C ALA A 82 -3.61 1.94 -9.73
N VAL A 83 -4.11 1.02 -10.55
CA VAL A 83 -4.57 1.31 -11.91
C VAL A 83 -6.07 1.05 -12.00
N ASP A 84 -6.71 1.53 -13.07
CA ASP A 84 -8.10 1.19 -13.36
C ASP A 84 -8.25 -0.33 -13.46
N GLY A 85 -8.79 -0.92 -12.39
CA GLY A 85 -8.97 -2.36 -12.28
C GLY A 85 -10.10 -2.87 -13.17
N HIS A 86 -10.07 -4.17 -13.45
CA HIS A 86 -11.14 -4.83 -14.20
C HIS A 86 -12.46 -4.86 -13.39
N LEU A 87 -12.37 -5.20 -12.11
CA LEU A 87 -13.54 -5.31 -11.21
C LEU A 87 -14.11 -3.95 -10.85
N ALA A 88 -15.43 -3.89 -10.67
CA ALA A 88 -16.15 -2.64 -10.39
C ALA A 88 -15.73 -2.01 -9.05
N GLU A 89 -15.36 -2.81 -8.05
CA GLU A 89 -14.92 -2.32 -6.74
C GLU A 89 -13.63 -1.50 -6.82
N TYR A 90 -12.71 -1.87 -7.73
CA TYR A 90 -11.46 -1.13 -7.98
C TYR A 90 -11.67 0.20 -8.72
N LYS A 91 -12.91 0.50 -9.13
CA LYS A 91 -13.30 1.78 -9.74
C LYS A 91 -13.97 2.72 -8.73
N THR A 92 -14.10 2.30 -7.47
CA THR A 92 -14.56 3.16 -6.38
C THR A 92 -13.44 4.07 -5.88
N ALA A 93 -13.78 5.06 -5.04
CA ALA A 93 -12.76 5.92 -4.43
C ALA A 93 -11.81 5.16 -3.48
N GLN A 94 -12.29 4.08 -2.84
CA GLN A 94 -11.40 3.17 -2.12
C GLN A 94 -10.49 2.42 -3.10
N GLY A 95 -11.11 1.77 -4.09
CA GLY A 95 -10.44 0.92 -5.06
C GLY A 95 -9.35 1.62 -5.87
N ALA A 96 -9.53 2.92 -6.17
CA ALA A 96 -8.58 3.75 -6.89
C ALA A 96 -7.24 3.98 -6.14
N PHE A 97 -7.15 3.60 -4.85
CA PHE A 97 -5.92 3.67 -4.05
C PHE A 97 -5.53 2.32 -3.44
N SER A 98 -6.28 1.26 -3.72
CA SER A 98 -5.98 -0.07 -3.21
C SER A 98 -4.83 -0.70 -3.99
N ILE A 99 -3.70 -0.92 -3.31
CA ILE A 99 -2.51 -1.61 -3.83
C ILE A 99 -2.19 -2.82 -2.94
N PRO A 100 -1.56 -3.86 -3.47
CA PRO A 100 -1.04 -4.93 -2.63
C PRO A 100 0.15 -4.43 -1.82
N VAL A 101 0.27 -4.91 -0.58
CA VAL A 101 1.49 -4.86 0.21
C VAL A 101 1.75 -6.28 0.70
N ILE A 102 2.90 -6.84 0.34
CA ILE A 102 3.28 -8.21 0.68
C ILE A 102 4.59 -8.16 1.44
N PHE A 103 4.58 -8.73 2.65
CA PHE A 103 5.77 -9.01 3.43
C PHE A 103 6.10 -10.49 3.28
N TYR A 104 7.35 -10.79 2.94
CA TYR A 104 7.83 -12.14 2.81
C TYR A 104 9.21 -12.25 3.46
N ALA A 105 9.34 -13.13 4.44
CA ALA A 105 10.61 -13.49 5.06
C ALA A 105 10.65 -15.03 5.18
N PRO A 106 11.67 -15.71 4.61
CA PRO A 106 11.70 -17.18 4.55
C PRO A 106 11.55 -17.87 5.91
N ASP A 107 12.21 -17.34 6.94
CA ASP A 107 12.23 -17.89 8.30
C ASP A 107 11.20 -17.23 9.25
N SER A 108 10.09 -16.71 8.71
CA SER A 108 9.06 -16.06 9.52
C SER A 108 7.78 -16.89 9.67
N ASP A 109 7.05 -16.63 10.76
CA ASP A 109 5.69 -17.16 10.97
C ASP A 109 4.61 -16.39 10.19
N LEU A 110 5.01 -15.53 9.24
CA LEU A 110 4.07 -14.78 8.41
C LEU A 110 3.32 -15.73 7.48
N VAL A 111 2.03 -15.89 7.73
CA VAL A 111 1.14 -16.71 6.90
C VAL A 111 -0.20 -16.03 6.72
N GLY A 112 -0.74 -16.11 5.51
CA GLY A 112 -2.12 -15.74 5.20
C GLY A 112 -2.30 -14.38 4.53
N LEU A 113 -3.54 -13.92 4.54
CA LEU A 113 -4.02 -12.67 3.98
C LEU A 113 -4.79 -11.96 5.08
N ASP A 114 -4.47 -10.69 5.32
CA ASP A 114 -5.32 -9.79 6.09
C ASP A 114 -6.04 -8.85 5.11
N ASP A 115 -7.34 -9.02 5.01
CA ASP A 115 -8.24 -8.15 4.22
C ASP A 115 -9.18 -7.33 5.10
N THR A 116 -8.89 -7.25 6.40
CA THR A 116 -9.72 -6.59 7.43
C THR A 116 -9.07 -5.35 8.03
N THR A 117 -7.74 -5.32 8.12
CA THR A 117 -7.00 -4.19 8.68
C THR A 117 -6.81 -3.08 7.66
N VAL A 118 -7.14 -1.85 8.05
CA VAL A 118 -6.90 -0.67 7.22
C VAL A 118 -5.42 -0.27 7.34
N VAL A 119 -4.69 -0.41 6.24
CA VAL A 119 -3.28 -0.04 6.14
C VAL A 119 -3.06 0.97 5.03
N GLN A 120 -1.99 1.74 5.13
CA GLN A 120 -1.54 2.71 4.13
C GLN A 120 -0.05 2.51 3.82
N GLN A 121 0.39 3.02 2.67
CA GLN A 121 1.78 2.83 2.22
C GLN A 121 2.81 3.40 3.21
N THR A 122 2.47 4.46 3.95
CA THR A 122 3.35 5.04 4.99
C THR A 122 3.54 4.14 6.21
N ASP A 123 2.75 3.08 6.37
CA ASP A 123 2.90 2.08 7.42
C ASP A 123 4.04 1.09 7.12
N ILE A 124 4.50 1.01 5.87
CA ILE A 124 5.56 0.07 5.47
C ILE A 124 6.85 0.31 6.26
N MET A 125 7.30 1.56 6.35
CA MET A 125 8.55 1.90 7.06
C MET A 125 8.52 1.51 8.54
N PRO A 126 7.56 1.99 9.38
CA PRO A 126 7.49 1.61 10.79
C PRO A 126 7.30 0.11 10.99
N THR A 127 6.55 -0.56 10.11
CA THR A 127 6.38 -2.03 10.16
C THR A 127 7.71 -2.74 9.90
N VAL A 128 8.45 -2.36 8.85
CA VAL A 128 9.78 -2.94 8.55
C VAL A 128 10.73 -2.73 9.73
N LEU A 129 10.79 -1.52 10.29
CA LEU A 129 11.65 -1.23 11.44
C LEU A 129 11.29 -2.11 12.65
N SER A 130 9.99 -2.28 12.92
CA SER A 130 9.52 -3.16 13.98
C SER A 130 9.89 -4.63 13.74
N MET A 131 9.73 -5.14 12.51
CA MET A 131 10.09 -6.51 12.16
C MET A 131 11.60 -6.77 12.29
N LEU A 132 12.42 -5.75 12.04
CA LEU A 132 13.87 -5.82 12.20
C LEU A 132 14.34 -5.62 13.66
N GLY A 133 13.41 -5.41 14.60
CA GLY A 133 13.74 -5.20 16.02
C GLY A 133 14.44 -3.88 16.30
N VAL A 134 14.21 -2.84 15.48
CA VAL A 134 14.79 -1.52 15.70
C VAL A 134 14.05 -0.82 16.83
N GLU A 135 14.73 -0.60 17.95
CA GLU A 135 14.19 0.06 19.16
C GLU A 135 14.47 1.58 19.19
N ASP A 136 15.24 2.09 18.25
CA ASP A 136 15.56 3.51 18.14
C ASP A 136 14.30 4.35 17.93
N LYS A 137 14.32 5.59 18.45
CA LYS A 137 13.24 6.54 18.21
C LYS A 137 13.31 7.04 16.77
N PHE A 138 12.20 6.93 16.05
CA PHE A 138 12.04 7.46 14.71
C PHE A 138 10.73 8.25 14.58
N ILE A 139 10.64 9.04 13.51
CA ILE A 139 9.41 9.73 13.13
C ILE A 139 8.83 9.00 11.94
N ALA A 140 7.55 8.60 12.04
CA ALA A 140 6.80 8.01 10.95
C ALA A 140 5.46 8.73 10.77
N PHE A 141 4.95 8.70 9.53
CA PHE A 141 3.60 9.17 9.20
C PHE A 141 2.58 8.03 9.15
N GLY A 142 3.04 6.79 9.26
CA GLY A 142 2.23 5.60 9.44
C GLY A 142 2.51 4.91 10.76
N ASN A 143 1.91 3.74 10.95
CA ASN A 143 1.99 2.92 12.16
C ASN A 143 2.49 1.51 11.84
N ASN A 144 2.81 0.71 12.85
CA ASN A 144 3.13 -0.69 12.66
C ASN A 144 1.85 -1.47 12.33
N MET A 145 1.76 -2.04 11.13
CA MET A 145 0.55 -2.76 10.72
C MET A 145 0.31 -4.07 11.48
N PHE A 146 1.33 -4.62 12.14
CA PHE A 146 1.22 -5.84 12.94
C PHE A 146 0.96 -5.58 14.42
N ASP A 147 0.98 -4.32 14.89
CA ASP A 147 0.67 -4.00 16.27
C ASP A 147 -0.84 -3.74 16.43
N PRO A 148 -1.60 -4.62 17.12
CA PRO A 148 -3.03 -4.43 17.31
C PRO A 148 -3.37 -3.25 18.25
N ALA A 149 -2.39 -2.72 18.98
CA ALA A 149 -2.57 -1.52 19.80
C ALA A 149 -2.44 -0.23 18.99
N ASP A 150 -1.85 -0.30 17.79
CA ASP A 150 -1.69 0.84 16.91
C ASP A 150 -3.01 1.23 16.23
N GLN A 151 -3.04 2.48 15.79
CA GLN A 151 -4.20 3.03 15.12
C GLN A 151 -4.17 2.72 13.61
N HIS A 152 -5.03 1.81 13.18
CA HIS A 152 -5.17 1.44 11.77
C HIS A 152 -6.11 2.40 11.03
N PHE A 153 -5.53 3.20 10.13
CA PHE A 153 -6.27 4.12 9.28
C PHE A 153 -5.52 4.33 7.96
N ALA A 154 -6.24 4.82 6.95
CA ALA A 154 -5.63 5.34 5.74
C ALA A 154 -6.21 6.71 5.43
N TYR A 155 -5.39 7.57 4.85
CA TYR A 155 -5.78 8.89 4.43
C TYR A 155 -5.31 9.17 3.01
N ASN A 156 -6.17 9.77 2.19
CA ASN A 156 -5.80 10.24 0.86
C ASN A 156 -6.59 11.48 0.45
N PHE A 157 -6.23 12.04 -0.70
CA PHE A 157 -6.96 13.14 -1.34
C PHE A 157 -7.37 12.72 -2.74
N PHE A 158 -8.67 12.72 -3.03
CA PHE A 158 -9.22 12.24 -4.28
C PHE A 158 -10.38 13.11 -4.74
N ASN A 159 -10.34 13.53 -6.02
CA ASN A 159 -11.38 14.34 -6.65
C ASN A 159 -11.83 15.56 -5.82
N GLY A 160 -10.89 16.23 -5.18
CA GLY A 160 -11.15 17.43 -4.36
C GLY A 160 -11.58 17.15 -2.92
N ALA A 161 -11.75 15.88 -2.53
CA ALA A 161 -12.13 15.49 -1.19
C ALA A 161 -10.97 14.82 -0.44
N HIS A 162 -10.82 15.18 0.83
CA HIS A 162 -10.03 14.41 1.78
C HIS A 162 -10.82 13.16 2.18
N GLN A 163 -10.16 12.01 2.19
CA GLN A 163 -10.76 10.74 2.56
C GLN A 163 -10.05 10.16 3.78
N LEU A 164 -10.82 9.74 4.77
CA LEU A 164 -10.33 9.01 5.95
C LEU A 164 -11.00 7.64 6.00
N PHE A 165 -10.18 6.60 6.00
CA PHE A 165 -10.57 5.21 6.19
C PHE A 165 -10.19 4.80 7.60
N GLU A 166 -11.14 4.30 8.38
CA GLU A 166 -10.89 3.86 9.75
C GLU A 166 -11.88 2.77 10.15
N GLY A 167 -11.36 1.59 10.51
CA GLY A 167 -12.16 0.40 10.70
C GLY A 167 -13.02 0.13 9.45
N GLU A 168 -14.32 0.00 9.65
CA GLU A 168 -15.27 -0.23 8.56
C GLU A 168 -15.74 1.04 7.84
N TRP A 169 -15.28 2.22 8.25
CA TRP A 169 -15.85 3.50 7.80
C TRP A 169 -14.94 4.24 6.83
N LEU A 170 -15.56 4.86 5.83
CA LEU A 170 -14.94 5.84 4.95
C LEU A 170 -15.69 7.17 5.07
N LEU A 171 -15.00 8.21 5.54
CA LEU A 171 -15.48 9.59 5.53
C LEU A 171 -14.88 10.36 4.36
N GLN A 172 -15.71 11.08 3.61
CA GLN A 172 -15.28 12.07 2.63
C GLN A 172 -15.56 13.49 3.15
N TYR A 173 -14.55 14.35 3.11
CA TYR A 173 -14.57 15.72 3.62
C TYR A 173 -14.09 16.70 2.55
N MET A 174 -14.88 17.74 2.27
CA MET A 174 -14.60 18.71 1.23
C MET A 174 -15.27 20.05 1.56
N ASN A 175 -14.59 21.17 1.27
CA ASN A 175 -15.11 22.52 1.51
C ASN A 175 -15.59 22.73 2.96
N ASP A 176 -14.73 22.38 3.91
CA ASP A 176 -14.94 22.49 5.35
C ASP A 176 -16.08 21.67 5.99
N ARG A 177 -16.65 20.70 5.25
CA ARG A 177 -17.74 19.84 5.74
C ARG A 177 -17.57 18.38 5.30
N SER A 178 -18.11 17.46 6.10
CA SER A 178 -18.33 16.10 5.64
C SER A 178 -19.38 16.08 4.52
N ILE A 179 -19.09 15.33 3.45
CA ILE A 179 -19.97 15.22 2.27
C ILE A 179 -20.52 13.80 2.09
N ALA A 180 -19.81 12.79 2.57
CA ALA A 180 -20.28 11.41 2.54
C ALA A 180 -19.66 10.57 3.65
N LEU A 181 -20.41 9.55 4.08
CA LEU A 181 -19.95 8.50 4.98
C LEU A 181 -20.45 7.16 4.45
N TYR A 182 -19.56 6.17 4.36
CA TYR A 182 -19.86 4.82 3.89
C TYR A 182 -19.39 3.78 4.90
N ASN A 183 -20.15 2.69 5.06
CA ASN A 183 -19.69 1.49 5.76
C ASN A 183 -19.19 0.48 4.71
N LEU A 184 -17.89 0.28 4.64
CA LEU A 184 -17.22 -0.54 3.64
C LEU A 184 -17.43 -2.05 3.85
N ASN A 185 -17.79 -2.50 5.06
CA ASN A 185 -18.07 -3.92 5.31
C ASN A 185 -19.35 -4.39 4.60
N ILE A 186 -20.35 -3.51 4.51
CA ILE A 186 -21.65 -3.84 3.89
C ILE A 186 -21.89 -3.12 2.55
N ASP A 187 -21.08 -2.11 2.22
CA ASP A 187 -21.20 -1.32 1.00
C ASP A 187 -19.83 -0.96 0.41
N ARG A 188 -19.06 -2.00 0.03
CA ARG A 188 -17.77 -1.85 -0.69
C ARG A 188 -17.88 -1.04 -1.98
N MET A 189 -19.07 -1.00 -2.58
CA MET A 189 -19.33 -0.23 -3.80
C MET A 189 -19.64 1.25 -3.53
N MET A 190 -19.73 1.66 -2.26
CA MET A 190 -20.00 3.03 -1.80
C MET A 190 -21.26 3.63 -2.43
N LYS A 191 -22.34 2.85 -2.54
CA LYS A 191 -23.59 3.28 -3.20
C LYS A 191 -24.53 4.04 -2.28
N ASN A 192 -24.40 3.85 -0.96
CA ASN A 192 -25.33 4.33 0.05
C ASN A 192 -24.60 5.30 0.99
N ASN A 193 -24.75 6.59 0.74
CA ASN A 193 -24.28 7.61 1.68
C ASN A 193 -25.14 7.57 2.96
N VAL A 194 -24.51 7.26 4.10
CA VAL A 194 -25.17 7.14 5.41
C VAL A 194 -24.78 8.25 6.38
N LEU A 195 -24.23 9.36 5.89
CA LEU A 195 -23.77 10.52 6.68
C LEU A 195 -24.77 10.95 7.75
N GLU A 196 -26.00 11.25 7.35
CA GLU A 196 -27.07 11.74 8.26
C GLU A 196 -27.60 10.67 9.22
N LYS A 197 -27.27 9.39 9.00
CA LYS A 197 -27.75 8.26 9.82
C LYS A 197 -26.83 7.95 10.99
N HIS A 198 -25.57 8.37 10.94
CA HIS A 198 -24.55 8.04 11.95
C HIS A 198 -23.82 9.30 12.45
N PRO A 199 -24.52 10.27 13.07
CA PRO A 199 -23.94 11.56 13.45
C PRO A 199 -22.75 11.44 14.42
N ASN A 200 -22.75 10.44 15.30
CA ASN A 200 -21.63 10.22 16.24
C ASN A 200 -20.35 9.76 15.51
N ILE A 201 -20.48 8.89 14.51
CA ILE A 201 -19.35 8.41 13.71
C ILE A 201 -18.82 9.55 12.85
N GLN A 202 -19.71 10.28 12.17
CA GLN A 202 -19.36 11.47 11.40
C GLN A 202 -18.57 12.46 12.24
N GLN A 203 -19.09 12.90 13.40
CA GLN A 203 -18.42 13.91 14.23
C GLN A 203 -17.04 13.46 14.70
N THR A 204 -16.89 12.17 15.03
CA THR A 204 -15.62 11.59 15.46
C THR A 204 -14.60 11.60 14.33
N MET A 205 -14.95 11.05 13.16
CA MET A 205 -14.06 11.01 12.01
C MET A 205 -13.78 12.40 11.43
N GLU A 206 -14.74 13.33 11.48
CA GLU A 206 -14.56 14.70 11.01
C GLU A 206 -13.52 15.44 11.89
N ARG A 207 -13.56 15.25 13.20
CA ARG A 207 -12.54 15.80 14.10
C ARG A 207 -11.15 15.24 13.76
N ARG A 208 -11.08 13.94 13.48
CA ARG A 208 -9.81 13.27 13.14
C ARG A 208 -9.24 13.73 11.81
N ILE A 209 -10.06 13.79 10.75
CA ILE A 209 -9.58 14.22 9.44
C ILE A 209 -9.13 15.68 9.46
N LYS A 210 -9.81 16.55 10.22
CA LYS A 210 -9.36 17.92 10.47
C LYS A 210 -8.00 17.97 11.18
N ALA A 211 -7.81 17.12 12.20
CA ALA A 211 -6.53 17.03 12.90
C ALA A 211 -5.39 16.55 11.99
N LEU A 212 -5.63 15.57 11.12
CA LEU A 212 -4.67 15.10 10.11
C LEU A 212 -4.31 16.21 9.12
N ILE A 213 -5.31 16.91 8.56
CA ILE A 213 -5.09 18.03 7.64
C ILE A 213 -4.28 19.14 8.31
N GLN A 214 -4.65 19.50 9.54
CA GLN A 214 -3.96 20.54 10.31
C GLN A 214 -2.51 20.16 10.60
N GLN A 215 -2.27 18.92 11.06
CA GLN A 215 -0.93 18.44 11.38
C GLN A 215 -0.05 18.36 10.13
N TYR A 216 -0.57 17.86 9.01
CA TYR A 216 0.15 17.89 7.73
C TYR A 216 0.52 19.31 7.30
N ASN A 217 -0.46 20.23 7.29
CA ASN A 217 -0.24 21.61 6.84
C ASN A 217 0.75 22.35 7.74
N ASN A 218 0.59 22.29 9.06
CA ASN A 218 1.46 23.00 10.00
C ASN A 218 2.91 22.49 9.89
N ARG A 219 3.11 21.16 9.88
CA ARG A 219 4.47 20.59 9.79
C ARG A 219 5.17 20.95 8.49
N LEU A 220 4.44 21.02 7.38
CA LEU A 220 4.99 21.45 6.10
C LEU A 220 5.29 22.95 6.04
N ILE A 221 4.38 23.79 6.54
CA ILE A 221 4.55 25.25 6.53
C ILE A 221 5.73 25.65 7.41
N ASP A 222 5.85 25.05 8.60
CA ASP A 222 6.85 25.41 9.60
C ASP A 222 8.16 24.62 9.43
N ASN A 223 8.19 23.62 8.53
CA ASN A 223 9.30 22.68 8.34
C ASN A 223 9.70 21.95 9.64
N GLU A 224 8.72 21.67 10.49
CA GLU A 224 8.87 21.00 11.78
C GLU A 224 8.30 19.59 11.68
N MET A 225 9.14 18.63 11.28
CA MET A 225 8.73 17.24 11.05
C MET A 225 8.66 16.40 12.32
N ALA A 226 9.34 16.84 13.39
CA ALA A 226 9.32 16.24 14.72
C ALA A 226 8.29 16.95 15.61
N PRO A 227 7.49 16.22 16.41
CA PRO A 227 6.68 16.82 17.46
C PRO A 227 7.54 17.39 18.61
#